data_AF-A0A2N5W344-F1
#
_entry.id   AF-A0A2N5W344-F1
#
_cell.length_a   1.000
_cell.length_b   1.000
_cell.length_c   1.000
_cell.angle_alpha   90.00
_cell.angle_beta   90.00
_cell.angle_gamma   90.00
#
_symmetry.space_group_name_H-M   'P 1'
#
loop_
_entity.id
_entity.type
_entity.pdbx_description
1 polymer ?
#
loop_
_entity_poly.entity_id
_entity_poly.type
_entity_poly.pdbx_seq_one_letter_code
_entity_poly.pdbx_strand_id
1 'polypeptide(L)'
;MEGFISKDQEKLFLKVWWAKTELRRKHLALLEEKRPLDAVRTGTQTKLGTNGKERLVISIRKRATALQTVVNTYNKHLDAFHHKFPDRPTLQKAVYDTLLQMPSDDPFWNDGIFTNPEEPWAIDPDTQDGMRLLARLTRSREEVRRIGREVRRAMGWLITEHKRVIPLMFGLTSQMDWATHSLQSVLNDPILGTLSFEDQVGSIKSILHNHFIKLTSLQLQWNLKVLPILAQTGPYQQDNQLMRYWNEQITRLTYLSQCGYLSMIAGDFDNAIGDCLETLDDLEIQNFIAQNSNNTPPLPNIENDGSDSDDDEFHRALEEDQNDVLF
;
A
#
# COMPACT_ATOMS: atom_id res chain seq x y z
N MET A 1 8.46 -52.20 10.68
CA MET A 1 9.21 -52.19 9.39
C MET A 1 9.07 -50.79 8.83
N GLU A 2 9.98 -49.90 9.21
CA GLU A 2 10.09 -48.57 8.60
C GLU A 2 10.64 -48.77 7.18
N GLY A 3 9.76 -48.73 6.19
CA GLY A 3 10.17 -48.71 4.80
C GLY A 3 10.85 -47.37 4.54
N PHE A 4 12.14 -47.40 4.20
CA PHE A 4 12.86 -46.21 3.76
C PHE A 4 12.11 -45.60 2.56
N ILE A 5 11.53 -44.42 2.76
CA ILE A 5 10.94 -43.62 1.69
C ILE A 5 12.08 -43.25 0.74
N SER A 6 11.98 -43.65 -0.53
CA SER A 6 12.99 -43.29 -1.53
C SER A 6 12.91 -41.79 -1.81
N LYS A 7 14.05 -41.12 -2.00
CA LYS A 7 14.14 -39.66 -2.24
C LYS A 7 13.24 -39.17 -3.37
N ASP A 8 13.03 -39.99 -4.39
CA ASP A 8 12.12 -39.66 -5.49
C ASP A 8 10.65 -39.64 -5.08
N GLN A 9 10.28 -40.47 -4.10
CA GLN A 9 8.93 -40.55 -3.55
C GLN A 9 8.65 -39.29 -2.72
N GLU A 10 9.61 -38.87 -1.92
CA GLU A 10 9.57 -37.62 -1.17
C GLU A 10 9.47 -36.42 -2.10
N LYS A 11 10.28 -36.37 -3.18
CA LYS A 11 10.24 -35.28 -4.19
C LYS A 11 8.86 -35.15 -4.85
N LEU A 12 8.25 -36.26 -5.29
CA LEU A 12 6.93 -36.22 -5.93
C LEU A 12 5.82 -35.84 -4.94
N PHE A 13 5.90 -36.35 -3.71
CA PHE A 13 4.96 -35.99 -2.65
C PHE A 13 5.03 -34.49 -2.32
N LEU A 14 6.24 -33.94 -2.13
CA LEU A 14 6.45 -32.51 -1.88
C LEU A 14 5.94 -31.63 -3.03
N LYS A 15 6.11 -32.05 -4.29
CA LYS A 15 5.57 -31.33 -5.46
C LYS A 15 4.04 -31.25 -5.44
N VAL A 16 3.35 -32.33 -5.07
CA VAL A 16 1.88 -32.32 -4.93
C VAL A 16 1.47 -31.45 -3.75
N TRP A 17 2.14 -31.60 -2.60
CA TRP A 17 1.85 -30.84 -1.39
C TRP A 17 2.00 -29.34 -1.61
N TRP A 18 3.13 -28.91 -2.17
CA TRP A 18 3.39 -27.50 -2.51
C TRP A 18 2.33 -26.97 -3.48
N ALA A 19 2.04 -27.70 -4.56
CA ALA A 19 1.05 -27.27 -5.54
C ALA A 19 -0.37 -27.16 -4.93
N LYS A 20 -0.72 -28.03 -3.97
CA LYS A 20 -1.99 -27.95 -3.24
C LYS A 20 -2.05 -26.75 -2.29
N THR A 21 -0.96 -26.46 -1.59
CA THR A 21 -0.85 -25.27 -0.72
C THR A 21 -0.97 -23.99 -1.53
N GLU A 22 -0.28 -23.94 -2.68
CA GLU A 22 -0.34 -22.81 -3.59
C GLU A 22 -1.72 -22.63 -4.21
N LEU A 23 -2.39 -23.74 -4.56
CA LEU A 23 -3.78 -23.74 -4.99
C LEU A 23 -4.70 -23.12 -3.93
N ARG A 24 -4.53 -23.49 -2.66
CA ARG A 24 -5.30 -22.93 -1.53
C ARG A 24 -5.02 -21.45 -1.34
N ARG A 25 -3.77 -21.01 -1.44
CA ARG A 25 -3.37 -19.59 -1.35
C ARG A 25 -4.07 -18.76 -2.41
N LYS A 26 -3.98 -19.15 -3.68
CA LYS A 26 -4.61 -18.42 -4.80
C LYS A 26 -6.15 -18.46 -4.73
N HIS A 27 -6.75 -19.57 -4.26
CA HIS A 27 -8.20 -19.66 -4.01
C HIS A 27 -8.66 -18.66 -2.95
N LEU A 28 -8.01 -18.64 -1.78
CA LEU A 28 -8.33 -17.70 -0.71
C LEU A 28 -8.16 -16.26 -1.19
N ALA A 29 -7.06 -15.94 -1.88
CA ALA A 29 -6.82 -14.62 -2.45
C ALA A 29 -7.95 -14.19 -3.41
N LEU A 30 -8.48 -15.10 -4.23
CA LEU A 30 -9.61 -14.82 -5.12
C LEU A 30 -10.90 -14.56 -4.33
N LEU A 31 -11.16 -15.31 -3.26
CA LEU A 31 -12.31 -15.06 -2.37
C LEU A 31 -12.21 -13.69 -1.68
N GLU A 32 -11.02 -13.31 -1.21
CA GLU A 32 -10.81 -12.00 -0.58
C GLU A 32 -11.08 -10.85 -1.56
N GLU A 33 -10.64 -11.00 -2.82
CA GLU A 33 -10.85 -10.00 -3.88
C GLU A 33 -12.34 -9.83 -4.26
N LYS A 34 -13.14 -10.89 -4.09
CA LYS A 34 -14.61 -10.86 -4.32
C LYS A 34 -15.38 -10.20 -3.17
N ARG A 35 -14.84 -10.14 -1.95
CA ARG A 35 -15.54 -9.62 -0.76
C ARG A 35 -16.21 -8.25 -0.95
N PRO A 36 -15.58 -7.25 -1.61
CA PRO A 36 -16.24 -5.95 -1.80
C PRO A 36 -17.49 -6.05 -2.69
N LEU A 37 -17.52 -6.95 -3.67
CA LEU A 37 -18.72 -7.19 -4.49
C LEU A 37 -19.84 -7.83 -3.67
N ASP A 38 -19.50 -8.80 -2.82
CA ASP A 38 -20.45 -9.46 -1.94
C ASP A 38 -21.01 -8.50 -0.87
N ALA A 39 -20.19 -7.60 -0.33
CA ALA A 39 -20.61 -6.56 0.61
C ALA A 39 -21.60 -5.56 -0.03
N VAL A 40 -21.36 -5.19 -1.29
CA VAL A 40 -22.31 -4.35 -2.05
C VAL A 40 -23.61 -5.12 -2.34
N ARG A 41 -23.52 -6.41 -2.72
CA ARG A 41 -24.68 -7.26 -3.01
C ARG A 41 -25.56 -7.49 -1.77
N THR A 42 -24.96 -7.61 -0.59
CA THR A 42 -25.66 -7.81 0.68
C THR A 42 -26.12 -6.51 1.35
N GLY A 43 -25.85 -5.35 0.74
CA GLY A 43 -26.28 -4.04 1.23
C GLY A 43 -25.48 -3.52 2.44
N THR A 44 -24.35 -4.14 2.77
CA THR A 44 -23.47 -3.74 3.88
C THR A 44 -22.51 -2.61 3.51
N GLN A 45 -22.27 -2.36 2.22
CA GLN A 45 -21.45 -1.25 1.74
C GLN A 45 -22.15 -0.43 0.65
N THR A 46 -21.73 0.84 0.50
CA THR A 46 -22.20 1.73 -0.57
C THR A 46 -21.77 1.23 -1.94
N LYS A 47 -22.52 1.61 -2.98
CA LYS A 47 -22.30 1.15 -4.36
C LYS A 47 -20.87 1.48 -4.81
N LEU A 48 -20.13 0.45 -5.22
CA LEU A 48 -18.82 0.60 -5.86
C LEU A 48 -18.97 1.47 -7.13
N GLY A 49 -18.24 2.58 -7.22
CA GLY A 49 -18.23 3.45 -8.40
C GLY A 49 -17.68 2.73 -9.64
N THR A 50 -17.89 3.29 -10.84
CA THR A 50 -17.53 2.66 -12.13
C THR A 50 -16.05 2.27 -12.20
N ASN A 51 -15.14 3.20 -11.88
CA ASN A 51 -13.70 2.94 -11.90
C ASN A 51 -13.27 1.87 -10.88
N GLY A 52 -13.94 1.83 -9.72
CA GLY A 52 -13.69 0.83 -8.69
C GLY A 52 -14.14 -0.57 -9.13
N LYS A 53 -15.30 -0.65 -9.80
CA LYS A 53 -15.81 -1.89 -10.39
C LYS A 53 -14.88 -2.42 -11.48
N GLU A 54 -14.44 -1.57 -12.40
CA GLU A 54 -13.55 -1.98 -13.49
C GLU A 54 -12.22 -2.51 -12.97
N ARG A 55 -11.58 -1.79 -12.04
CA ARG A 55 -10.32 -2.24 -11.42
C ARG A 55 -10.49 -3.59 -10.72
N LEU A 56 -11.59 -3.77 -9.99
CA LEU A 56 -11.88 -5.01 -9.27
C LEU A 56 -12.17 -6.16 -10.24
N VAL A 57 -12.92 -5.93 -11.31
CA VAL A 57 -13.17 -6.96 -12.33
C VAL A 57 -11.86 -7.39 -13.01
N ILE A 58 -10.96 -6.44 -13.32
CA ILE A 58 -9.64 -6.75 -13.89
C ILE A 58 -8.82 -7.60 -12.91
N SER A 59 -8.77 -7.23 -11.63
CA SER A 59 -8.00 -7.98 -10.63
C SER A 59 -8.57 -9.38 -10.38
N ILE A 60 -9.90 -9.54 -10.34
CA ILE A 60 -10.55 -10.86 -10.28
C ILE A 60 -10.17 -11.70 -11.49
N ARG A 61 -10.24 -11.16 -12.71
CA ARG A 61 -9.86 -11.90 -13.93
C ARG A 61 -8.40 -12.36 -13.87
N LYS A 62 -7.48 -11.49 -13.45
CA LYS A 62 -6.05 -11.83 -13.30
C LYS A 62 -5.84 -12.95 -12.27
N ARG A 63 -6.53 -12.91 -11.13
CA ARG A 63 -6.46 -13.96 -10.10
C ARG A 63 -7.10 -15.27 -10.58
N ALA A 64 -8.20 -15.18 -11.33
CA ALA A 64 -8.90 -16.32 -11.91
C ALA A 64 -8.03 -17.06 -12.94
N THR A 65 -7.29 -16.33 -13.78
CA THR A 65 -6.32 -16.94 -14.72
C THR A 65 -5.15 -17.58 -13.99
N ALA A 66 -4.62 -16.92 -12.95
CA ALA A 66 -3.54 -17.49 -12.13
C ALA A 66 -4.00 -18.78 -11.41
N LEU A 67 -5.23 -18.80 -10.89
CA LEU A 67 -5.81 -19.99 -10.26
C LEU A 67 -5.91 -21.16 -11.26
N GLN A 68 -6.32 -20.90 -12.51
CA GLN A 68 -6.39 -21.94 -13.54
C GLN A 68 -5.01 -22.56 -13.82
N THR A 69 -3.96 -21.75 -13.87
CA THR A 69 -2.59 -22.25 -14.03
C THR A 69 -2.20 -23.17 -12.88
N VAL A 70 -2.46 -22.77 -11.64
CA VAL A 70 -2.11 -23.57 -10.46
C VAL A 70 -2.95 -24.86 -10.37
N VAL A 71 -4.22 -24.85 -10.79
CA VAL A 71 -5.05 -26.06 -10.93
C VAL A 71 -4.42 -27.05 -11.88
N ASN A 72 -3.95 -26.60 -13.05
CA ASN A 72 -3.30 -27.46 -14.03
C ASN A 72 -1.99 -28.04 -13.47
N THR A 73 -1.19 -27.24 -12.79
CA THR A 73 0.06 -27.67 -12.14
C THR A 73 -0.20 -28.71 -11.06
N TYR A 74 -1.21 -28.50 -10.20
CA TYR A 74 -1.61 -29.46 -9.17
C TYR A 74 -2.03 -30.80 -9.79
N ASN A 75 -2.92 -30.77 -10.78
CA ASN A 75 -3.41 -32.00 -11.44
C ASN A 75 -2.27 -32.74 -12.16
N LYS A 76 -1.32 -32.03 -12.78
CA LYS A 76 -0.12 -32.63 -13.40
C LYS A 76 0.75 -33.35 -12.37
N HIS A 77 1.05 -32.72 -11.24
CA HIS A 77 1.83 -33.35 -10.17
C HIS A 77 1.07 -34.52 -9.53
N LEU A 78 -0.25 -34.39 -9.38
CA LEU A 78 -1.11 -35.44 -8.83
C LEU A 78 -1.12 -36.69 -9.72
N ASP A 79 -1.23 -36.51 -11.04
CA ASP A 79 -1.17 -37.62 -12.00
C ASP A 79 0.18 -38.32 -11.98
N ALA A 80 1.29 -37.57 -11.92
CA ALA A 80 2.64 -38.13 -11.79
C ALA A 80 2.81 -38.93 -10.47
N PHE A 81 2.22 -38.44 -9.39
CA PHE A 81 2.22 -39.13 -8.09
C PHE A 81 1.42 -40.43 -8.13
N HIS A 82 0.17 -40.40 -8.63
CA HIS A 82 -0.66 -41.60 -8.73
C HIS A 82 -0.09 -42.64 -9.70
N HIS A 83 0.55 -42.21 -10.79
CA HIS A 83 1.19 -43.13 -11.73
C HIS A 83 2.33 -43.92 -11.07
N LYS A 84 3.13 -43.26 -10.22
CA LYS A 84 4.25 -43.92 -9.53
C LYS A 84 3.81 -44.69 -8.28
N PHE A 85 2.65 -44.37 -7.70
CA PHE A 85 2.14 -44.96 -6.46
C PHE A 85 0.65 -45.36 -6.55
N PRO A 86 0.31 -46.42 -7.31
CA PRO A 86 -1.07 -46.87 -7.48
C PRO A 86 -1.70 -47.45 -6.20
N ASP A 87 -0.88 -47.92 -5.25
CA ASP A 87 -1.34 -48.57 -4.00
C ASP A 87 -1.73 -47.56 -2.91
N ARG A 88 -1.51 -46.25 -3.11
CA ARG A 88 -1.85 -45.21 -2.14
C ARG A 88 -3.29 -44.71 -2.34
N PRO A 89 -3.93 -44.16 -1.29
CA PRO A 89 -5.28 -43.59 -1.42
C PRO A 89 -5.30 -42.49 -2.49
N THR A 90 -6.28 -42.56 -3.39
CA THR A 90 -6.42 -41.62 -4.51
C THR A 90 -6.85 -40.26 -4.00
N LEU A 91 -6.01 -39.25 -4.21
CA LEU A 91 -6.32 -37.85 -3.93
C LEU A 91 -7.28 -37.30 -5.00
N GLN A 92 -8.14 -36.35 -4.63
CA GLN A 92 -9.11 -35.77 -5.55
C GLN A 92 -8.45 -34.77 -6.51
N LYS A 93 -8.80 -34.83 -7.80
CA LYS A 93 -8.40 -33.82 -8.78
C LYS A 93 -9.10 -32.50 -8.51
N ALA A 94 -8.38 -31.40 -8.73
CA ALA A 94 -8.95 -30.07 -8.69
C ALA A 94 -9.75 -29.80 -9.97
N VAL A 95 -11.04 -29.48 -9.82
CA VAL A 95 -11.89 -29.00 -10.92
C VAL A 95 -12.10 -27.50 -10.74
N TYR A 96 -11.69 -26.70 -11.72
CA TYR A 96 -11.69 -25.24 -11.63
C TYR A 96 -13.08 -24.65 -11.30
N ASP A 97 -14.12 -25.09 -12.01
CA ASP A 97 -15.48 -24.58 -11.81
C ASP A 97 -16.01 -24.89 -10.40
N THR A 98 -15.69 -26.07 -9.88
CA THR A 98 -16.05 -26.49 -8.52
C THR A 98 -15.29 -25.69 -7.47
N LEU A 99 -13.99 -25.44 -7.70
CA LEU A 99 -13.15 -24.64 -6.80
C LEU A 99 -13.68 -23.21 -6.62
N LEU A 100 -14.16 -22.57 -7.68
CA LEU A 100 -14.70 -21.20 -7.59
C LEU A 100 -15.90 -21.05 -6.65
N GLN A 101 -16.63 -22.14 -6.39
CA GLN A 101 -17.80 -22.18 -5.52
C GLN A 101 -17.51 -22.88 -4.18
N MET A 102 -16.31 -23.42 -4.02
CA MET A 102 -15.94 -24.22 -2.86
C MET A 102 -15.70 -23.34 -1.63
N PRO A 103 -16.32 -23.66 -0.47
CA PRO A 103 -16.05 -22.95 0.78
C PRO A 103 -14.59 -23.16 1.24
N SER A 104 -14.09 -22.27 2.09
CA SER A 104 -12.71 -22.37 2.63
C SER A 104 -12.48 -23.60 3.50
N ASP A 105 -13.56 -24.18 4.01
CA ASP A 105 -13.57 -25.27 5.00
C ASP A 105 -13.92 -26.62 4.36
N ASP A 106 -13.98 -26.68 3.02
CA ASP A 106 -14.26 -27.90 2.28
C ASP A 106 -13.25 -29.02 2.60
N PRO A 107 -13.69 -30.28 2.75
CA PRO A 107 -12.81 -31.43 2.97
C PRO A 107 -11.67 -31.56 1.96
N PHE A 108 -11.85 -31.07 0.72
CA PHE A 108 -10.79 -31.01 -0.30
C PHE A 108 -9.52 -30.28 0.18
N TRP A 109 -9.62 -29.36 1.14
CA TRP A 109 -8.45 -28.67 1.69
C TRP A 109 -7.74 -29.47 2.78
N ASN A 110 -8.40 -30.49 3.34
CA ASN A 110 -7.99 -31.24 4.52
C ASN A 110 -8.10 -32.76 4.31
N ASP A 111 -7.59 -33.29 3.20
CA ASP A 111 -7.67 -34.72 2.81
C ASP A 111 -6.97 -35.71 3.78
N GLY A 112 -6.46 -35.26 4.93
CA GLY A 112 -5.76 -36.09 5.93
C GLY A 112 -4.38 -36.62 5.50
N ILE A 113 -4.07 -36.57 4.20
CA ILE A 113 -2.78 -37.01 3.62
C ILE A 113 -1.69 -35.94 3.78
N PHE A 114 -2.08 -34.67 3.75
CA PHE A 114 -1.19 -33.51 3.84
C PHE A 114 -1.37 -32.72 5.14
N THR A 115 -2.41 -33.07 5.88
CA THR A 115 -2.81 -32.41 7.10
C THR A 115 -2.72 -33.49 8.15
N ASN A 116 -1.71 -33.43 9.03
CA ASN A 116 -1.56 -34.43 10.08
C ASN A 116 -2.75 -34.27 11.04
N PRO A 117 -3.81 -35.09 10.92
CA PRO A 117 -5.07 -34.81 11.57
C PRO A 117 -4.99 -35.16 13.05
N GLU A 118 -3.97 -35.91 13.46
CA GLU A 118 -3.72 -36.37 14.84
C GLU A 118 -2.82 -35.42 15.64
N GLU A 119 -2.21 -34.43 14.98
CA GLU A 119 -1.34 -33.50 15.68
C GLU A 119 -2.14 -32.61 16.64
N PRO A 120 -1.54 -32.18 17.77
CA PRO A 120 -2.21 -31.33 18.74
C PRO A 120 -2.78 -30.05 18.11
N TRP A 121 -2.08 -29.44 17.16
CA TRP A 121 -2.57 -28.23 16.47
C TRP A 121 -3.80 -28.48 15.58
N ALA A 122 -4.09 -29.73 15.20
CA ALA A 122 -5.24 -30.10 14.38
C ALA A 122 -6.47 -30.49 15.22
N ILE A 123 -6.27 -31.10 16.40
CA ILE A 123 -7.37 -31.61 17.25
C ILE A 123 -7.60 -30.76 18.49
N ASP A 124 -6.55 -30.42 19.22
CA ASP A 124 -6.64 -29.84 20.56
C ASP A 124 -7.15 -28.38 20.48
N PRO A 125 -8.36 -28.09 21.02
CA PRO A 125 -8.92 -26.74 20.98
C PRO A 125 -8.02 -25.70 21.65
N ASP A 126 -7.36 -26.06 22.75
CA ASP A 126 -6.49 -25.14 23.49
C ASP A 126 -5.24 -24.77 22.69
N THR A 127 -4.62 -25.75 22.03
CA THR A 127 -3.50 -25.52 21.11
C THR A 127 -3.92 -24.64 19.93
N GLN A 128 -5.08 -24.91 19.32
CA GLN A 128 -5.60 -24.08 18.22
C GLN A 128 -5.87 -22.64 18.67
N ASP A 129 -6.48 -22.45 19.84
CA ASP A 129 -6.74 -21.13 20.38
C ASP A 129 -5.44 -20.39 20.73
N GLY A 130 -4.45 -21.09 21.29
CA GLY A 130 -3.10 -20.56 21.48
C GLY A 130 -2.47 -20.06 20.18
N MET A 131 -2.55 -20.85 19.10
CA MET A 131 -2.06 -20.45 17.77
C MET A 131 -2.80 -19.24 17.21
N ARG A 132 -4.14 -19.20 17.33
CA ARG A 132 -4.96 -18.04 16.91
C ARG A 132 -4.58 -16.78 17.68
N LEU A 133 -4.38 -16.89 19.00
CA LEU A 133 -3.95 -15.79 19.85
C LEU A 133 -2.57 -15.29 19.46
N LEU A 134 -1.62 -16.20 19.21
CA LEU A 134 -0.28 -15.85 18.74
C LEU A 134 -0.33 -15.13 17.38
N ALA A 135 -1.12 -15.64 16.42
CA ALA A 135 -1.30 -15.00 15.12
C ALA A 135 -1.90 -13.59 15.25
N ARG A 136 -2.90 -13.39 16.12
CA ARG A 136 -3.47 -12.07 16.43
C ARG A 136 -2.43 -11.13 17.05
N LEU A 137 -1.58 -11.63 17.96
CA LEU A 137 -0.50 -10.85 18.56
C LEU A 137 0.56 -10.44 17.52
N THR A 138 0.94 -11.35 16.62
CA THR A 138 1.86 -11.03 15.52
C THR A 138 1.27 -9.97 14.60
N ARG A 139 0.00 -10.12 14.23
CA ARG A 139 -0.72 -9.15 13.39
C ARG A 139 -0.86 -7.79 14.06
N SER A 140 -1.15 -7.73 15.35
CA SER A 140 -1.25 -6.45 16.07
C SER A 140 0.11 -5.73 16.13
N ARG A 141 1.21 -6.48 16.34
CA ARG A 141 2.57 -5.93 16.28
C ARG A 141 2.93 -5.42 14.88
N GLU A 142 2.47 -6.09 13.83
CA GLU A 142 2.64 -5.63 12.46
C GLU A 142 1.85 -4.34 12.20
N GLU A 143 0.59 -4.30 12.64
CA GLU A 143 -0.29 -3.14 12.48
C GLU A 143 0.28 -1.89 13.16
N VAL A 144 0.84 -2.03 14.36
CA VAL A 144 1.54 -0.92 15.05
C VAL A 144 2.68 -0.37 14.20
N ARG A 145 3.46 -1.24 13.54
CA ARG A 145 4.54 -0.79 12.63
C ARG A 145 3.98 -0.11 11.38
N ARG A 146 2.90 -0.65 10.80
CA ARG A 146 2.21 -0.05 9.65
C ARG A 146 1.70 1.35 9.97
N ILE A 147 1.02 1.54 11.10
CA ILE A 147 0.59 2.86 11.58
C ILE A 147 1.79 3.79 11.73
N GLY A 148 2.88 3.32 12.33
CA GLY A 148 4.12 4.08 12.45
C GLY A 148 4.69 4.56 11.11
N ARG A 149 4.64 3.72 10.07
CA ARG A 149 5.07 4.10 8.71
C ARG A 149 4.12 5.09 8.05
N GLU A 150 2.81 4.87 8.14
CA GLU A 150 1.83 5.78 7.53
C GLU A 150 1.86 7.16 8.17
N VAL A 151 2.08 7.27 9.49
CA VAL A 151 2.26 8.57 10.15
C VAL A 151 3.47 9.32 9.59
N ARG A 152 4.60 8.63 9.40
CA ARG A 152 5.82 9.25 8.81
C ARG A 152 5.58 9.68 7.37
N ARG A 153 4.86 8.86 6.59
CA ARG A 153 4.47 9.21 5.22
C ARG A 153 3.57 10.44 5.19
N ALA A 154 2.57 10.51 6.09
CA ALA A 154 1.65 11.63 6.18
C ALA A 154 2.36 12.92 6.62
N MET A 155 3.27 12.84 7.61
CA MET A 155 4.12 13.96 8.00
C MET A 155 5.02 14.42 6.86
N GLY A 156 5.69 13.49 6.18
CA GLY A 156 6.57 13.78 5.04
C GLY A 156 5.81 14.48 3.91
N TRP A 157 4.62 13.97 3.56
CA TRP A 157 3.73 14.61 2.59
C TRP A 157 3.40 16.05 3.00
N LEU A 158 2.98 16.26 4.25
CA LEU A 158 2.58 17.58 4.75
C LEU A 158 3.75 18.57 4.76
N ILE A 159 4.96 18.11 5.12
CA ILE A 159 6.19 18.89 5.07
C ILE A 159 6.52 19.31 3.64
N THR A 160 6.50 18.36 2.70
CA THR A 160 6.77 18.61 1.28
C THR A 160 5.76 19.59 0.69
N GLU A 161 4.48 19.42 1.02
CA GLU A 161 3.42 20.26 0.50
C GLU A 161 3.51 21.69 1.07
N HIS A 162 3.79 21.84 2.37
CA HIS A 162 4.04 23.14 2.98
C HIS A 162 5.24 23.85 2.32
N LYS A 163 6.32 23.11 2.02
CA LYS A 163 7.49 23.65 1.28
C LYS A 163 7.18 24.07 -0.16
N ARG A 164 6.12 23.54 -0.77
CA ARG A 164 5.68 23.93 -2.12
C ARG A 164 4.82 25.20 -2.10
N VAL A 165 3.90 25.28 -1.15
CA VAL A 165 2.90 26.37 -1.11
C VAL A 165 3.49 27.67 -0.58
N ILE A 166 4.31 27.62 0.47
CA ILE A 166 4.84 28.83 1.12
C ILE A 166 5.64 29.74 0.17
N PRO A 167 6.60 29.24 -0.63
CA PRO A 167 7.36 30.11 -1.54
C PRO A 167 6.45 30.76 -2.58
N LEU A 168 5.48 30.03 -3.13
CA LEU A 168 4.53 30.57 -4.11
C LEU A 168 3.69 31.70 -3.50
N MET A 169 3.18 31.51 -2.28
CA MET A 169 2.45 32.55 -1.58
C MET A 169 3.34 33.78 -1.35
N PHE A 170 4.57 33.59 -0.87
CA PHE A 170 5.51 34.69 -0.67
C PHE A 170 5.81 35.46 -1.97
N GLY A 171 6.18 34.75 -3.04
CA GLY A 171 6.48 35.37 -4.32
C GLY A 171 5.30 36.14 -4.92
N LEU A 172 4.06 35.68 -4.69
CA LEU A 172 2.85 36.41 -5.09
C LEU A 172 2.54 37.63 -4.20
N THR A 173 2.90 37.60 -2.91
CA THR A 173 2.80 38.77 -2.01
C THR A 173 3.81 39.83 -2.42
N SER A 174 5.06 39.43 -2.65
CA SER A 174 6.17 40.30 -3.03
C SER A 174 6.21 40.67 -4.52
N GLN A 175 5.21 40.26 -5.30
CA GLN A 175 5.09 40.54 -6.74
C GLN A 175 6.32 40.11 -7.55
N MET A 176 6.91 38.97 -7.20
CA MET A 176 8.10 38.43 -7.87
C MET A 176 7.75 37.76 -9.20
N ASP A 177 8.48 38.11 -10.27
CA ASP A 177 8.25 37.60 -11.63
C ASP A 177 8.35 36.08 -11.74
N TRP A 178 9.21 35.44 -10.95
CA TRP A 178 9.36 33.98 -10.99
C TRP A 178 8.09 33.25 -10.50
N ALA A 179 7.34 33.85 -9.56
CA ALA A 179 6.15 33.23 -9.00
C ALA A 179 5.02 33.22 -10.02
N THR A 180 4.81 34.34 -10.72
CA THR A 180 3.84 34.42 -11.82
C THR A 180 4.24 33.52 -12.98
N HIS A 181 5.52 33.48 -13.35
CA HIS A 181 6.03 32.57 -14.39
C HIS A 181 5.81 31.09 -14.04
N SER A 182 6.00 30.71 -12.77
CA SER A 182 5.76 29.32 -12.31
C SER A 182 4.29 28.90 -12.41
N LEU A 183 3.37 29.87 -12.37
CA LEU A 183 1.93 29.68 -12.43
C LEU A 183 1.36 29.98 -13.83
N GLN A 184 2.21 30.25 -14.82
CA GLN A 184 1.78 30.65 -16.16
C GLN A 184 0.85 29.62 -16.82
N SER A 185 1.09 28.32 -16.59
CA SER A 185 0.23 27.26 -17.12
C SER A 185 -1.19 27.33 -16.57
N VAL A 186 -1.35 27.74 -15.31
CA VAL A 186 -2.65 27.90 -14.64
C VAL A 186 -3.28 29.23 -15.03
N LEU A 187 -2.50 30.31 -15.11
CA LEU A 187 -2.96 31.63 -15.56
C LEU A 187 -3.53 31.60 -16.98
N ASN A 188 -2.98 30.73 -17.85
CA ASN A 188 -3.46 30.53 -19.21
C ASN A 188 -4.71 29.63 -19.32
N ASP A 189 -5.30 29.19 -18.20
CA ASP A 189 -6.49 28.33 -18.22
C ASP A 189 -7.70 29.09 -18.79
N PRO A 190 -8.51 28.46 -19.68
CA PRO A 190 -9.68 29.10 -20.29
C PRO A 190 -10.69 29.67 -19.29
N ILE A 191 -10.78 29.08 -18.08
CA ILE A 191 -11.69 29.54 -17.01
C ILE A 191 -11.24 30.90 -16.46
N LEU A 192 -9.93 31.13 -16.39
CA LEU A 192 -9.35 32.37 -15.89
C LEU A 192 -9.18 33.43 -17.00
N GLY A 193 -9.13 33.00 -18.27
CA GLY A 193 -8.94 33.89 -19.42
C GLY A 193 -10.03 34.96 -19.62
N THR A 194 -11.19 34.84 -18.97
CA THR A 194 -12.24 35.87 -18.99
C THR A 194 -12.03 36.98 -17.96
N LEU A 195 -11.10 36.79 -17.01
CA LEU A 195 -10.80 37.71 -15.92
C LEU A 195 -9.64 38.65 -16.28
N SER A 196 -9.57 39.82 -15.63
CA SER A 196 -8.39 40.68 -15.70
C SER A 196 -7.18 39.98 -15.05
N PHE A 197 -5.95 40.34 -15.43
CA PHE A 197 -4.75 39.73 -14.85
C PHE A 197 -4.71 39.86 -13.31
N GLU A 198 -5.17 41.00 -12.78
CA GLU A 198 -5.29 41.23 -11.33
C GLU A 198 -6.28 40.26 -10.67
N ASP A 199 -7.45 40.06 -11.29
CA ASP A 199 -8.48 39.13 -10.80
C ASP A 199 -8.05 37.65 -10.93
N GLN A 200 -7.27 37.32 -11.97
CA GLN A 200 -6.68 35.99 -12.14
C GLN A 200 -5.70 35.68 -11.00
N VAL A 201 -4.79 36.62 -10.72
CA VAL A 201 -3.82 36.51 -9.62
C VAL A 201 -4.56 36.47 -8.27
N GLY A 202 -5.58 37.31 -8.06
CA GLY A 202 -6.40 37.29 -6.85
C GLY A 202 -7.11 35.95 -6.63
N SER A 203 -7.62 35.34 -7.71
CA SER A 203 -8.23 34.00 -7.66
C SER A 203 -7.22 32.93 -7.26
N ILE A 204 -6.01 32.96 -7.82
CA ILE A 204 -4.94 32.02 -7.48
C ILE A 204 -4.47 32.21 -6.04
N LYS A 205 -4.28 33.46 -5.59
CA LYS A 205 -3.97 33.80 -4.20
C LYS A 205 -5.00 33.18 -3.26
N SER A 206 -6.29 33.33 -3.54
CA SER A 206 -7.37 32.75 -2.74
C SER A 206 -7.30 31.21 -2.69
N ILE A 207 -7.06 30.55 -3.84
CA ILE A 207 -6.94 29.08 -3.90
C ILE A 207 -5.74 28.59 -3.09
N LEU A 208 -4.57 29.22 -3.28
CA LEU A 208 -3.35 28.88 -2.55
C LEU A 208 -3.52 29.10 -1.04
N HIS A 209 -4.13 30.21 -0.64
CA HIS A 209 -4.41 30.48 0.77
C HIS A 209 -5.34 29.42 1.37
N ASN A 210 -6.42 29.07 0.68
CA ASN A 210 -7.36 28.05 1.14
C ASN A 210 -6.69 26.68 1.29
N HIS A 211 -5.74 26.35 0.41
CA HIS A 211 -4.94 25.15 0.54
C HIS A 211 -3.97 25.23 1.72
N PHE A 212 -3.28 26.36 1.89
CA PHE A 212 -2.41 26.62 3.03
C PHE A 212 -3.16 26.51 4.37
N ILE A 213 -4.36 27.07 4.49
CA ILE A 213 -5.23 26.94 5.69
C ILE A 213 -5.46 25.47 6.01
N LYS A 214 -5.77 24.64 5.00
CA LYS A 214 -5.96 23.19 5.21
C LYS A 214 -4.68 22.54 5.73
N LEU A 215 -3.53 22.79 5.09
CA LEU A 215 -2.25 22.22 5.51
C LEU A 215 -1.90 22.62 6.94
N THR A 216 -1.97 23.91 7.25
CA THR A 216 -1.71 24.48 8.58
C THR A 216 -2.64 23.89 9.62
N SER A 217 -3.94 23.76 9.32
CA SER A 217 -4.90 23.15 10.24
C SER A 217 -4.55 21.70 10.58
N LEU A 218 -4.15 20.92 9.58
CA LEU A 218 -3.69 19.54 9.77
C LEU A 218 -2.41 19.50 10.59
N GLN A 219 -1.42 20.35 10.28
CA GLN A 219 -0.15 20.42 11.01
C GLN A 219 -0.37 20.70 12.50
N LEU A 220 -1.16 21.73 12.82
CA LEU A 220 -1.43 22.13 14.20
C LEU A 220 -2.23 21.06 14.96
N GLN A 221 -3.25 20.47 14.33
CA GLN A 221 -4.05 19.40 14.95
C GLN A 221 -3.22 18.14 15.19
N TRP A 222 -2.41 17.75 14.22
CA TRP A 222 -1.64 16.51 14.28
C TRP A 222 -0.44 16.61 15.21
N ASN A 223 0.16 17.79 15.37
CA ASN A 223 1.37 18.00 16.16
C ASN A 223 1.29 17.37 17.56
N LEU A 224 0.14 17.47 18.24
CA LEU A 224 -0.05 16.89 19.58
C LEU A 224 -0.09 15.35 19.59
N LYS A 225 -0.45 14.72 18.46
CA LYS A 225 -0.73 13.29 18.36
C LYS A 225 0.38 12.51 17.64
N VAL A 226 1.07 13.12 16.69
CA VAL A 226 2.13 12.42 15.93
C VAL A 226 3.38 12.19 16.78
N LEU A 227 3.74 13.09 17.69
CA LEU A 227 4.96 12.97 18.50
C LEU A 227 4.98 11.71 19.39
N PRO A 228 3.92 11.39 20.15
CA PRO A 228 3.86 10.13 20.89
C PRO A 228 3.93 8.90 19.98
N ILE A 229 3.31 8.94 18.80
CA ILE A 229 3.29 7.80 17.88
C ILE A 229 4.68 7.54 17.31
N LEU A 230 5.43 8.58 16.93
CA LEU A 230 6.83 8.41 16.49
C LEU A 230 7.67 7.76 17.57
N ALA A 231 7.57 8.24 18.81
CA ALA A 231 8.33 7.71 19.95
C ALA A 231 8.01 6.24 20.25
N GLN A 232 6.76 5.81 20.04
CA GLN A 232 6.30 4.44 20.37
C GLN A 232 6.44 3.43 19.22
N THR A 233 6.56 3.90 17.98
CA THR A 233 6.59 3.01 16.79
C THR A 233 7.99 2.75 16.24
N GLY A 234 9.02 3.16 17.00
CA GLY A 234 10.44 2.83 16.80
C GLY A 234 11.28 4.03 16.36
N PRO A 235 12.62 3.91 16.40
CA PRO A 235 13.47 4.80 15.62
C PRO A 235 13.59 4.27 14.18
N TYR A 236 13.25 5.10 13.20
CA TYR A 236 13.61 4.90 11.80
C TYR A 236 14.76 5.85 11.43
N GLN A 237 15.55 5.48 10.42
CA GLN A 237 16.78 6.20 10.05
C GLN A 237 16.57 7.70 9.75
N GLN A 238 15.42 8.06 9.17
CA GLN A 238 15.09 9.42 8.76
C GLN A 238 14.30 10.23 9.80
N ASP A 239 14.01 9.66 10.98
CA ASP A 239 13.13 10.31 11.96
C ASP A 239 13.68 11.63 12.46
N ASN A 240 14.99 11.73 12.67
CA ASN A 240 15.64 12.97 13.11
C ASN A 240 15.45 14.10 12.09
N GLN A 241 15.58 13.80 10.80
CA GLN A 241 15.41 14.78 9.74
C GLN A 241 13.94 15.18 9.59
N LEU A 242 13.03 14.20 9.61
CA LEU A 242 11.58 14.43 9.55
C LEU A 242 11.13 15.32 10.72
N MET A 243 11.58 15.01 11.94
CA MET A 243 11.30 15.76 13.15
C MET A 243 11.85 17.18 13.10
N ARG A 244 13.07 17.36 12.58
CA ARG A 244 13.66 18.69 12.39
C ARG A 244 12.78 19.56 11.49
N TYR A 245 12.42 19.06 10.30
CA TYR A 245 11.58 19.82 9.36
C TYR A 245 10.18 20.07 9.90
N TRP A 246 9.59 19.08 10.59
CA TRP A 246 8.29 19.24 11.23
C TRP A 246 8.32 20.36 12.28
N ASN A 247 9.28 20.32 13.20
CA ASN A 247 9.40 21.30 14.27
C ASN A 247 9.69 22.70 13.72
N GLU A 248 10.51 22.81 12.67
CA GLU A 248 10.79 24.07 11.98
C GLU A 248 9.49 24.71 11.44
N GLN A 249 8.68 23.93 10.74
CA GLN A 249 7.39 24.41 10.20
C GLN A 249 6.39 24.75 11.31
N ILE A 250 6.25 23.92 12.35
CA ILE A 250 5.38 24.20 13.50
C ILE A 250 5.82 25.48 14.23
N THR A 251 7.13 25.68 14.43
CA THR A 251 7.67 26.89 15.07
C THR A 251 7.32 28.12 14.26
N ARG A 252 7.48 28.07 12.93
CA ARG A 252 7.11 29.16 12.03
C ARG A 252 5.61 29.47 12.07
N LEU A 253 4.76 28.45 12.00
CA LEU A 253 3.31 28.62 12.11
C LEU A 253 2.91 29.24 13.46
N THR A 254 3.55 28.80 14.55
CA THR A 254 3.31 29.35 15.89
C THR A 254 3.73 30.81 15.95
N TYR A 255 4.88 31.17 15.37
CA TYR A 255 5.35 32.55 15.27
C TYR A 255 4.37 33.43 14.47
N LEU A 256 3.95 32.99 13.28
CA LEU A 256 2.96 33.71 12.46
C LEU A 256 1.65 33.93 13.23
N SER A 257 1.19 32.90 13.95
CA SER A 257 -0.01 33.02 14.81
C SER A 257 0.17 34.04 15.92
N GLN A 258 1.36 34.16 16.52
CA GLN A 258 1.64 35.12 17.59
C GLN A 258 1.75 36.55 17.07
N CYS A 259 2.29 36.73 15.86
CA CYS A 259 2.42 38.03 15.22
C CYS A 259 1.11 38.52 14.58
N GLY A 260 0.05 37.71 14.56
CA GLY A 260 -1.23 38.06 13.94
C GLY A 260 -1.25 37.91 12.42
N TYR A 261 -0.22 37.30 11.82
CA TYR A 261 -0.06 37.09 10.38
C TYR A 261 -0.36 35.65 9.96
N LEU A 262 -1.26 34.96 10.68
CA LEU A 262 -1.77 33.64 10.31
C LEU A 262 -3.29 33.72 10.12
N SER A 263 -3.72 34.39 9.05
CA SER A 263 -5.14 34.41 8.73
C SER A 263 -5.64 32.99 8.44
N MET A 264 -6.65 32.56 9.20
CA MET A 264 -7.36 31.30 8.96
C MET A 264 -8.70 31.55 8.25
N ILE A 265 -8.90 32.77 7.74
CA ILE A 265 -10.10 33.18 7.00
C ILE A 265 -9.85 32.93 5.51
N ALA A 266 -10.74 32.15 4.89
CA ALA A 266 -10.64 31.81 3.48
C ALA A 266 -10.55 33.07 2.60
N GLY A 267 -9.57 33.11 1.69
CA GLY A 267 -9.36 34.22 0.77
C GLY A 267 -8.65 35.45 1.35
N ASP A 268 -8.40 35.53 2.66
CA ASP A 268 -7.67 36.63 3.30
C ASP A 268 -6.15 36.49 3.14
N PHE A 269 -5.70 36.47 1.89
CA PHE A 269 -4.33 36.13 1.51
C PHE A 269 -3.30 37.14 2.01
N ASP A 270 -3.63 38.44 1.96
CA ASP A 270 -2.66 39.50 2.28
C ASP A 270 -2.25 39.48 3.77
N ASN A 271 -3.09 38.91 4.65
CA ASN A 271 -2.79 38.70 6.07
C ASN A 271 -2.29 37.28 6.41
N ALA A 272 -2.01 36.44 5.40
CA ALA A 272 -1.72 35.02 5.60
C ALA A 272 -0.27 34.73 6.05
N ILE A 273 0.67 35.61 5.72
CA ILE A 273 2.12 35.40 5.98
C ILE A 273 2.82 36.68 6.49
N GLY A 274 2.24 37.86 6.26
CA GLY A 274 2.84 39.16 6.62
C GLY A 274 4.18 39.41 5.92
N ASP A 275 4.88 40.49 6.32
CA ASP A 275 6.24 40.80 5.85
C ASP A 275 7.32 39.95 6.56
N CYS A 276 6.95 39.10 7.51
CA CYS A 276 7.86 38.35 8.38
C CYS A 276 8.68 37.23 7.70
N LEU A 277 8.70 37.19 6.37
CA LEU A 277 9.35 36.13 5.59
C LEU A 277 10.67 36.54 4.91
N GLU A 278 11.28 37.65 5.31
CA GLU A 278 12.56 38.16 4.78
C GLU A 278 13.76 37.21 4.95
N THR A 279 13.57 36.00 5.51
CA THR A 279 14.63 35.02 5.78
C THR A 279 14.65 33.81 4.83
N LEU A 280 13.74 33.72 3.86
CA LEU A 280 13.89 32.73 2.79
C LEU A 280 14.89 33.28 1.76
N ASP A 281 16.09 32.70 1.71
CA ASP A 281 17.10 33.05 0.69
C ASP A 281 16.52 32.76 -0.71
N ASP A 282 16.51 33.78 -1.58
CA ASP A 282 16.00 33.69 -2.95
C ASP A 282 16.62 32.51 -3.72
N LEU A 283 17.87 32.17 -3.39
CA LEU A 283 18.61 31.05 -3.97
C LEU A 283 18.06 29.68 -3.52
N GLU A 284 17.60 29.54 -2.28
CA GLU A 284 16.96 28.31 -1.78
C GLU A 284 15.57 28.10 -2.41
N ILE A 285 14.83 29.20 -2.64
CA ILE A 285 13.54 29.18 -3.32
C ILE A 285 13.69 28.74 -4.78
N GLN A 286 14.64 29.32 -5.52
CA GLN A 286 14.90 28.95 -6.92
C GLN A 286 15.42 27.51 -7.08
N ASN A 287 16.34 27.08 -6.21
CA ASN A 287 16.88 25.71 -6.24
C ASN A 287 15.79 24.66 -5.97
N PHE A 288 14.83 24.94 -5.09
CA PHE A 288 13.76 24.00 -4.76
C PHE A 288 12.74 23.85 -5.90
N ILE A 289 12.42 24.95 -6.60
CA ILE A 289 11.54 24.91 -7.78
C ILE A 289 12.19 24.13 -8.92
N ALA A 290 13.50 24.30 -9.14
CA ALA A 290 14.26 23.54 -10.15
C ALA A 290 14.33 22.02 -9.82
N GLN A 291 14.30 21.66 -8.53
CA GLN A 291 14.26 20.26 -8.09
C GLN A 291 12.90 19.59 -8.32
N ASN A 292 11.79 20.33 -8.50
CA ASN A 292 10.47 19.75 -8.79
C ASN A 292 10.37 19.09 -10.18
N SER A 293 11.35 19.28 -11.08
CA SER A 293 11.43 18.47 -12.31
C SER A 293 12.06 17.08 -12.09
N ASN A 294 12.89 16.89 -11.06
CA ASN A 294 13.73 15.69 -10.95
C ASN A 294 13.67 14.94 -9.61
N ASN A 295 13.14 15.54 -8.53
CA ASN A 295 13.10 14.90 -7.21
C ASN A 295 11.72 15.06 -6.57
N THR A 296 10.75 14.32 -7.10
CA THR A 296 9.71 13.78 -6.22
C THR A 296 10.45 12.84 -5.28
N PRO A 297 10.41 13.00 -3.94
CA PRO A 297 10.89 11.96 -3.04
C PRO A 297 10.22 10.67 -3.51
N PRO A 298 10.95 9.56 -3.74
CA PRO A 298 10.27 8.32 -4.07
C PRO A 298 9.24 8.13 -2.96
N LEU A 299 7.96 8.07 -3.34
CA LEU A 299 6.97 7.40 -2.50
C LEU A 299 7.69 6.15 -2.00
N PRO A 300 7.78 5.93 -0.67
CA PRO A 300 8.43 4.73 -0.17
C PRO A 300 7.80 3.61 -0.96
N ASN A 301 8.63 2.93 -1.76
CA ASN A 301 8.20 1.92 -2.70
C ASN A 301 7.13 1.14 -1.96
N ILE A 302 5.89 1.21 -2.42
CA ILE A 302 5.00 0.08 -2.18
C ILE A 302 5.60 -0.97 -3.11
N GLU A 303 6.76 -1.50 -2.73
CA GLU A 303 6.99 -2.91 -2.86
C GLU A 303 5.72 -3.49 -2.27
N ASN A 304 4.92 -3.94 -3.22
CA ASN A 304 3.98 -5.00 -3.05
C ASN A 304 4.73 -6.07 -2.24
N ASP A 305 4.70 -5.95 -0.91
CA ASP A 305 5.23 -6.93 0.05
C ASP A 305 4.34 -8.18 0.08
N GLY A 306 3.71 -8.49 -1.06
CA GLY A 306 3.65 -9.84 -1.58
C GLY A 306 4.85 -10.00 -2.51
N SER A 307 6.04 -10.04 -1.93
CA SER A 307 7.20 -10.64 -2.54
C SER A 307 6.84 -12.10 -2.88
N ASP A 308 6.37 -12.32 -4.11
CA ASP A 308 6.50 -13.59 -4.85
C ASP A 308 8.00 -13.77 -5.27
N SER A 309 8.96 -13.07 -4.63
CA SER A 309 10.39 -13.15 -5.00
C SER A 309 11.01 -14.50 -4.63
N ASP A 310 10.53 -15.15 -3.58
CA ASP A 310 10.92 -16.53 -3.24
C ASP A 310 10.23 -17.55 -4.18
N ASP A 311 9.07 -17.19 -4.76
CA ASP A 311 8.35 -18.03 -5.71
C ASP A 311 9.15 -18.13 -7.04
N ASP A 312 9.74 -17.04 -7.53
CA ASP A 312 10.50 -17.02 -8.80
C ASP A 312 11.83 -17.80 -8.77
N GLU A 313 12.45 -17.95 -7.59
CA GLU A 313 13.68 -18.75 -7.42
C GLU A 313 13.37 -20.25 -7.36
N PHE A 314 12.28 -20.64 -6.67
CA PHE A 314 11.84 -22.03 -6.61
C PHE A 314 11.17 -22.50 -7.92
N HIS A 315 10.43 -21.61 -8.61
CA HIS A 315 9.88 -21.86 -9.94
C HIS A 315 10.99 -22.09 -10.98
N ARG A 316 12.06 -21.27 -10.97
CA ARG A 316 13.23 -21.49 -11.82
C ARG A 316 13.94 -22.81 -11.52
N ALA A 317 14.14 -23.15 -10.26
CA ALA A 317 14.76 -24.42 -9.87
C ALA A 317 13.95 -25.67 -10.30
N LEU A 318 12.62 -25.55 -10.45
CA LEU A 318 11.75 -26.64 -10.93
C LEU A 318 11.58 -26.68 -12.46
N GLU A 319 11.84 -25.57 -13.15
CA GLU A 319 11.83 -25.46 -14.62
C GLU A 319 13.19 -25.82 -15.23
N GLU A 320 14.31 -25.46 -14.60
CA GLU A 320 15.65 -25.87 -15.04
C GLU A 320 15.82 -27.41 -15.02
N ASP A 321 15.22 -28.09 -14.04
CA ASP A 321 15.19 -29.56 -13.92
C ASP A 321 14.28 -30.26 -14.98
N GLN A 322 13.44 -29.51 -15.73
CA GLN A 322 12.62 -30.05 -16.82
C GLN A 322 13.32 -30.06 -18.17
N ASN A 323 14.38 -29.25 -18.35
CA ASN A 323 15.13 -29.18 -19.60
C ASN A 323 16.25 -30.23 -19.70
N ASP A 324 16.60 -30.89 -18.59
CA ASP A 324 17.64 -31.93 -18.54
C ASP A 324 17.16 -33.35 -18.92
N VAL A 325 15.96 -33.51 -19.49
CA VAL A 325 15.43 -34.81 -19.96
C VAL A 325 15.19 -34.84 -21.48
N LEU A 326 15.81 -33.93 -22.24
CA LEU A 326 15.87 -34.03 -23.70
C LEU A 326 17.32 -34.06 -24.17
N PHE A 327 17.98 -35.20 -24.00
CA PHE A 327 18.89 -35.80 -24.97
C PHE A 327 18.84 -37.32 -24.90
#